data_AF-A0A947JL53-F1
#
_entry.id   AF-A0A947JL53-F1
#
_cell.length_a   1.000
_cell.length_b   1.000
_cell.length_c   1.000
_cell.angle_alpha   90.00
_cell.angle_beta   90.00
_cell.angle_gamma   90.00
#
_symmetry.space_group_name_H-M   'P 1'
#
loop_
_entity.id
_entity.type
_entity.pdbx_description
1 polymer ?
#
loop_
_entity_poly.entity_id
_entity_poly.type
_entity_poly.pdbx_seq_one_letter_code
_entity_poly.pdbx_strand_id
1 'polypeptide(L)' 'MIDLEKLVALLTKAEMPAGELEAWKKIIPLLSLEQIEELMDILLSEQVQLAGLREEYLAKARQIVESN' A
#
# COMPACT_ATOMS: atom_id res chain seq x y z
N MET A 1 -4.87 19.25 -8.67
CA MET A 1 -6.22 18.71 -8.41
C MET A 1 -6.21 17.28 -8.91
N ILE A 2 -6.23 16.31 -7.99
CA ILE A 2 -6.28 14.90 -8.34
C ILE A 2 -7.67 14.60 -8.90
N ASP A 3 -7.69 13.93 -10.05
CA ASP A 3 -8.89 13.55 -10.76
C ASP A 3 -9.31 12.15 -10.32
N LEU A 4 -10.51 12.05 -9.75
CA LEU A 4 -11.02 10.81 -9.17
C LEU A 4 -11.18 9.71 -10.22
N GLU A 5 -11.49 10.08 -11.49
CA GLU A 5 -11.53 9.13 -12.60
C GLU A 5 -10.14 8.58 -12.92
N LYS A 6 -9.09 9.39 -12.82
CA LYS A 6 -7.70 8.95 -13.00
C LYS A 6 -7.25 8.05 -11.85
N LEU A 7 -7.69 8.30 -10.63
CA LEU A 7 -7.40 7.48 -9.45
C LEU A 7 -8.00 6.07 -9.59
N VAL A 8 -9.27 5.98 -9.99
CA VAL A 8 -9.93 4.70 -10.27
C VAL A 8 -9.24 3.99 -11.45
N ALA A 9 -8.85 4.72 -12.49
CA ALA A 9 -8.11 4.14 -13.62
C ALA A 9 -6.73 3.60 -13.22
N LEU A 10 -6.03 4.27 -12.29
CA LEU A 10 -4.75 3.82 -11.73
C LEU A 10 -4.92 2.55 -10.89
N LEU A 11 -5.98 2.43 -10.09
CA LEU A 11 -6.29 1.21 -9.35
C LEU A 11 -6.43 -0.01 -10.27
N THR A 12 -7.11 0.13 -11.41
CA THR A 12 -7.23 -0.96 -12.40
C THR A 12 -5.92 -1.39 -13.04
N LYS A 13 -4.86 -0.57 -12.94
CA LYS A 13 -3.52 -0.90 -13.43
C LYS A 13 -2.59 -1.40 -12.33
N ALA A 14 -2.99 -1.29 -11.06
CA ALA A 14 -2.23 -1.83 -9.95
C ALA A 14 -2.40 -3.35 -9.91
N GLU A 15 -1.29 -4.07 -9.78
CA GLU A 15 -1.32 -5.52 -9.54
C GLU A 15 -1.78 -5.75 -8.10
N MET A 16 -3.10 -5.92 -7.92
CA MET A 16 -3.74 -6.17 -6.64
C MET A 16 -4.58 -7.45 -6.70
N PRO A 17 -4.73 -8.17 -5.57
CA PRO A 17 -5.70 -9.26 -5.48
C PRO A 17 -7.11 -8.79 -5.86
N ALA A 18 -7.85 -9.61 -6.60
CA ALA A 18 -9.17 -9.21 -7.14
C ALA A 18 -10.16 -8.74 -6.06
N GLY A 19 -10.11 -9.32 -4.85
CA GLY A 19 -10.95 -8.90 -3.72
C GLY A 19 -10.60 -7.50 -3.19
N GLU A 20 -9.32 -7.14 -3.19
CA GLU A 20 -8.87 -5.82 -2.76
C GLU A 20 -9.23 -4.75 -3.79
N LEU A 21 -9.02 -5.05 -5.08
CA LEU A 21 -9.37 -4.12 -6.17
C LEU A 21 -10.86 -3.74 -6.15
N GLU A 22 -11.74 -4.72 -5.96
CA GLU A 22 -13.18 -4.47 -5.88
C GLU A 22 -13.60 -3.71 -4.62
N ALA A 23 -12.91 -3.89 -3.49
CA ALA A 23 -13.13 -3.09 -2.30
C ALA A 23 -12.72 -1.63 -2.54
N TRP A 24 -11.54 -1.40 -3.13
CA TRP A 24 -11.03 -0.07 -3.45
C TRP A 24 -11.92 0.69 -4.44
N LYS A 25 -12.41 0.04 -5.50
CA LYS A 25 -13.37 0.64 -6.44
C LYS A 25 -14.67 1.11 -5.77
N LYS A 26 -15.10 0.45 -4.70
CA LYS A 26 -16.30 0.82 -3.94
C LYS A 26 -16.03 1.94 -2.94
N ILE A 27 -14.84 1.97 -2.35
CA ILE A 27 -14.49 2.91 -1.27
C ILE A 27 -14.11 4.28 -1.85
N ILE A 28 -13.26 4.34 -2.88
CA ILE A 28 -12.74 5.61 -3.42
C ILE A 28 -13.84 6.62 -3.79
N PRO A 29 -14.94 6.25 -4.47
CA PRO A 29 -16.01 7.20 -4.81
C PRO A 29 -16.76 7.78 -3.61
N LEU A 30 -16.63 7.16 -2.43
CA LEU A 30 -17.29 7.58 -1.19
C LEU A 30 -16.43 8.54 -0.35
N LEU A 31 -15.16 8.72 -0.71
CA LEU A 31 -14.22 9.55 0.03
C LEU A 31 -14.10 10.94 -0.59
N SER A 32 -13.92 11.95 0.26
CA SER A 32 -13.49 13.27 -0.20
C SER A 32 -12.03 13.23 -0.67
N LEU A 33 -11.61 14.26 -1.42
CA LEU A 33 -10.21 14.37 -1.85
C LEU A 33 -9.25 14.40 -0.65
N GLU A 34 -9.59 15.15 0.39
CA GLU A 34 -8.79 15.25 1.62
C GLU A 34 -8.66 13.89 2.32
N GLN A 35 -9.74 13.12 2.39
CA GLN A 35 -9.71 11.77 2.97
C GLN A 35 -8.86 10.80 2.14
N ILE A 36 -8.85 10.95 0.82
CA ILE A 36 -7.99 10.16 -0.07
C ILE A 36 -6.52 10.52 0.16
N GLU A 37 -6.20 11.80 0.29
CA GLU A 37 -4.84 12.28 0.56
C GLU A 37 -4.34 11.77 1.92
N GLU A 38 -5.15 11.88 2.98
CA GLU A 38 -4.83 11.32 4.31
C GLU A 38 -4.58 9.80 4.25
N LEU A 39 -5.43 9.07 3.53
CA LEU A 39 -5.31 7.63 3.40
C LEU A 39 -4.03 7.24 2.63
N MET A 40 -3.66 8.01 1.61
CA MET A 40 -2.40 7.82 0.89
C MET A 40 -1.18 8.01 1.81
N ASP A 41 -1.19 9.04 2.65
CA ASP A 41 -0.10 9.30 3.60
C ASP A 41 0.03 8.17 4.63
N ILE A 42 -1.09 7.65 5.13
CA ILE A 42 -1.11 6.50 6.03
C ILE A 42 -0.49 5.27 5.35
N LEU A 43 -0.96 4.93 4.15
CA LEU A 43 -0.46 3.76 3.40
C LEU A 43 1.03 3.88 3.08
N LEU A 44 1.51 5.08 2.75
CA LEU A 44 2.94 5.35 2.56
C LEU A 44 3.74 5.10 3.84
N SER A 45 3.23 5.56 4.99
CA SER A 45 3.88 5.32 6.29
C SER A 45 3.94 3.82 6.62
N GLU A 46 2.84 3.09 6.43
CA GLU A 46 2.78 1.65 6.66
C GLU A 46 3.74 0.89 5.74
N GLN A 47 3.84 1.27 4.46
CA GLN A 47 4.76 0.67 3.52
C GLN A 47 6.23 0.85 3.96
N VAL A 48 6.59 2.03 4.46
CA VAL A 48 7.93 2.30 5.00
C VAL A 48 8.22 1.43 6.22
N GLN A 49 7.26 1.32 7.15
CA GLN A 49 7.41 0.49 8.35
C GLN A 49 7.56 -1.00 7.99
N LEU A 50 6.74 -1.51 7.06
CA LEU A 50 6.81 -2.88 6.57
C LEU A 50 8.15 -3.17 5.88
N ALA A 51 8.67 -2.24 5.08
CA ALA A 51 9.98 -2.37 4.45
C ALA A 51 11.09 -2.48 5.50
N GLY A 52 11.09 -1.61 6.52
CA GLY A 52 12.06 -1.67 7.62
C GLY A 52 11.99 -2.98 8.39
N LEU A 53 10.77 -3.45 8.71
CA LEU A 53 10.57 -4.72 9.39
C LEU A 53 11.07 -5.91 8.55
N ARG A 54 10.85 -5.88 7.23
CA ARG A 54 11.36 -6.89 6.30
C ARG A 54 12.88 -6.93 6.30
N GLU A 55 13.55 -5.77 6.28
CA GLU A 55 15.01 -5.69 6.36
C GLU A 55 15.54 -6.27 7.68
N GLU A 56 14.89 -5.96 8.80
CA GLU A 56 15.25 -6.50 10.12
C GLU A 56 15.15 -8.05 10.15
N TYR A 57 14.05 -8.61 9.63
CA TYR A 57 13.89 -10.06 9.57
C TYR A 57 14.90 -10.73 8.62
N LEU A 58 15.21 -10.11 7.49
CA LEU A 58 16.25 -10.60 6.59
C LEU A 58 17.63 -10.57 7.25
N ALA A 59 17.95 -9.52 8.00
CA ALA A 59 19.19 -9.42 8.75
C ALA A 59 19.29 -10.52 9.82
N LYS A 60 18.22 -10.75 10.59
CA LYS A 60 18.16 -11.85 11.57
C LYS A 60 18.30 -13.22 10.91
N ALA A 61 17.63 -13.46 9.79
CA ALA A 61 17.74 -14.70 9.06
C ALA A 61 19.18 -14.96 8.57
N ARG A 62 19.87 -13.93 8.05
CA ARG A 62 21.29 -14.03 7.65
C ARG A 62 22.18 -14.40 8.82
N GLN A 63 22.01 -13.74 9.97
CA GLN A 63 22.78 -14.06 11.18
C GLN A 63 22.62 -15.51 11.62
N ILE A 64 21.39 -16.06 11.55
CA ILE A 64 21.13 -17.47 11.89
C ILE A 64 21.83 -18.42 10.92
N VAL A 65 21.81 -18.10 9.62
CA VAL A 65 22.47 -18.91 8.59
C VAL A 65 23.99 -18.85 8.74
N GLU A 66 24.57 -17.69 9.08
CA GLU A 66 26.01 -17.51 9.23
C GLU A 66 26.56 -18.06 10.57
N SER A 67 25.70 -18.25 11.57
CA SER A 67 26.08 -18.80 12.88
C SER A 67 25.98 -20.32 12.99
N ASN A 68 25.53 -21.00 11.92
CA ASN A 68 25.50 -22.47 11.78
C ASN A 68 26.49 -22.92 10.71
#